data_AF-A0A2S2QQ74-F1
#
_entry.id   AF-A0A2S2QQ74-F1
#
_cell.length_a   1.000
_cell.length_b   1.000
_cell.length_c   1.000
_cell.angle_alpha   90.00
_cell.angle_beta   90.00
_cell.angle_gamma   90.00
#
_symmetry.space_group_name_H-M   'P 1'
#
loop_
_entity.id
_entity.type
_entity.pdbx_description
1 polymer ?
#
loop_
_entity_poly.entity_id
_entity_poly.type
_entity_poly.pdbx_seq_one_letter_code
_entity_poly.pdbx_strand_id
1 'polypeptide(L)'
;MDWESFYDAHPSPSNYEPTITAVENFVCSHENKKIVLVTSGGTTVPIEQNTVRFVDNFSVGTRGSASAEYFLEAGYIVIFLYRSNSLEPFVRHFNNSLLDKLEIVDDKLIQVKNSEFDILYPILKKYKDAKEANRILTVP
;
A
#
# COMPACT_ATOMS: atom_id res chain seq x y z
N MET A 1 -20.11 -13.76 21.17
CA MET A 1 -18.90 -12.96 21.37
C MET A 1 -19.23 -11.60 20.81
N ASP A 2 -19.27 -10.58 21.67
CA ASP A 2 -19.38 -9.18 21.25
C ASP A 2 -17.99 -8.64 20.88
N TRP A 3 -17.92 -7.38 20.43
CA TRP A 3 -16.65 -6.79 20.01
C TRP A 3 -15.74 -6.47 21.20
N GLU A 4 -16.29 -6.14 22.38
CA GLU A 4 -15.50 -5.87 23.59
C GLU A 4 -14.72 -7.12 24.03
N SER A 5 -15.42 -8.25 24.17
CA SER A 5 -14.81 -9.54 24.51
C SER A 5 -13.80 -10.03 23.46
N PHE A 6 -13.95 -9.63 22.19
CA PHE A 6 -12.96 -9.90 21.16
C PHE A 6 -11.65 -9.16 21.42
N TYR A 7 -11.69 -7.85 21.68
CA TYR A 7 -10.49 -7.04 21.92
C TYR A 7 -9.80 -7.36 23.25
N ASP A 8 -10.56 -7.71 24.28
CA ASP A 8 -9.98 -8.14 25.57
C ASP A 8 -9.17 -9.44 25.42
N ALA A 9 -9.63 -10.34 24.54
CA ALA A 9 -9.00 -11.63 24.31
C ALA A 9 -7.82 -11.58 23.30
N HIS A 10 -7.75 -10.54 22.46
CA HIS A 10 -6.75 -10.42 21.39
C HIS A 10 -5.92 -9.15 21.58
N PRO A 11 -4.68 -9.26 22.08
CA PRO A 11 -3.85 -8.08 22.33
C PRO A 11 -3.54 -7.34 21.02
N SER A 12 -3.40 -6.02 21.12
CA SER A 12 -3.02 -5.17 20.00
C SER A 12 -1.70 -5.62 19.37
N PRO A 13 -1.52 -5.44 18.05
CA PRO A 13 -0.25 -5.63 17.39
C PRO A 13 0.87 -4.81 18.04
N SER A 14 2.11 -5.32 17.99
CA SER A 14 3.28 -4.64 18.59
C SER A 14 3.57 -3.25 18.00
N ASN A 15 3.10 -2.98 16.79
CA ASN A 15 3.23 -1.70 16.09
C ASN A 15 1.98 -0.81 16.19
N TYR A 16 1.01 -1.13 17.06
CA TYR A 16 -0.24 -0.37 17.17
C TYR A 16 -0.02 1.12 17.49
N GLU A 17 0.71 1.43 18.57
CA GLU A 17 1.00 2.81 19.01
C GLU A 17 1.72 3.67 17.96
N PRO A 18 2.82 3.23 17.33
CA PRO A 18 3.45 4.02 16.28
C PRO A 18 2.55 4.18 15.04
N THR A 19 1.75 3.15 14.70
CA THR A 19 0.82 3.23 13.56
C THR A 19 -0.30 4.24 13.81
N ILE A 20 -0.95 4.22 14.98
CA ILE A 20 -2.04 5.16 15.27
C ILE A 20 -1.52 6.60 15.34
N THR A 21 -0.35 6.81 15.95
CA THR A 21 0.31 8.13 15.98
C THR A 21 0.61 8.65 14.58
N ALA A 22 1.09 7.78 13.67
CA ALA A 22 1.36 8.17 12.29
C ALA A 22 0.08 8.53 11.53
N VAL A 23 -1.00 7.75 11.72
CA VAL A 23 -2.30 8.02 11.10
C VAL A 23 -2.90 9.34 11.62
N GLU A 24 -2.86 9.58 12.93
CA GLU A 24 -3.34 10.82 13.55
C GLU A 24 -2.59 12.03 13.01
N ASN A 25 -1.25 12.00 13.03
CA ASN A 25 -0.42 13.08 12.49
C ASN A 25 -0.72 13.33 11.00
N PHE A 26 -0.90 12.26 10.23
CA PHE A 26 -1.22 12.36 8.81
C PHE A 26 -2.58 13.00 8.57
N VAL A 27 -3.61 12.60 9.32
CA VAL A 27 -4.96 13.21 9.24
C VAL A 27 -4.91 14.69 9.66
N CYS A 28 -4.24 15.02 10.76
CA CYS A 28 -4.07 16.39 11.24
C CYS A 28 -3.33 17.27 10.23
N SER A 29 -2.36 16.73 9.48
CA SER A 29 -1.64 17.50 8.44
C SER A 29 -2.48 17.84 7.20
N HIS A 30 -3.70 17.30 7.08
CA HIS A 30 -4.58 17.45 5.92
C HIS A 30 -5.95 18.05 6.26
N GLU A 31 -5.97 19.08 7.12
CA GLU A 31 -7.20 19.79 7.47
C GLU A 31 -8.00 20.23 6.23
N ASN A 32 -9.33 20.05 6.28
CA ASN A 32 -10.27 20.42 5.22
C ASN A 32 -10.08 19.70 3.86
N LYS A 33 -9.28 18.62 3.81
CA LYS A 33 -9.19 17.73 2.64
C LYS A 33 -10.12 16.54 2.77
N LYS A 34 -10.55 15.99 1.63
CA LYS A 34 -11.28 14.72 1.60
C LYS A 34 -10.27 13.58 1.79
N ILE A 35 -10.43 12.82 2.88
CA ILE A 35 -9.59 11.67 3.20
C ILE A 35 -10.39 10.39 2.94
N VAL A 36 -9.75 9.38 2.37
CA VAL A 36 -10.33 8.04 2.20
C VAL A 36 -9.40 7.00 2.81
N LEU A 37 -9.99 6.09 3.59
CA LEU A 37 -9.33 4.86 4.02
C LEU A 37 -9.65 3.77 3.02
N VAL A 38 -8.63 3.25 2.34
CA VAL A 38 -8.72 2.10 1.47
C VAL A 38 -8.13 0.90 2.20
N THR A 39 -8.92 -0.15 2.38
CA THR A 39 -8.43 -1.45 2.88
C THR A 39 -8.16 -2.38 1.70
N SER A 40 -7.03 -3.09 1.70
CA SER A 40 -6.59 -3.90 0.56
C SER A 40 -5.89 -5.20 0.97
N GLY A 41 -6.02 -6.23 0.14
CA GLY A 41 -5.46 -7.56 0.41
C GLY A 41 -6.34 -8.43 1.31
N GLY A 42 -5.85 -9.62 1.63
CA GLY A 42 -6.52 -10.62 2.45
C GLY A 42 -6.15 -10.55 3.92
N THR A 43 -6.96 -11.15 4.78
CA THR A 43 -6.62 -11.38 6.19
C THR A 43 -6.30 -12.86 6.41
N THR A 44 -5.37 -13.14 7.31
CA THR A 44 -5.05 -14.51 7.72
C THR A 44 -5.47 -14.74 9.16
N VAL A 45 -5.87 -15.99 9.47
CA VAL A 45 -6.14 -16.43 10.84
C VAL A 45 -5.23 -17.61 11.15
N PRO A 46 -4.32 -17.48 12.13
CA PRO A 46 -3.44 -18.58 12.54
C PRO A 46 -4.25 -19.70 13.18
N ILE A 47 -3.87 -20.97 12.92
CA ILE A 47 -4.50 -22.13 13.58
C ILE A 47 -3.61 -22.71 14.71
N GLU A 48 -2.37 -22.24 14.85
CA GLU A 48 -1.46 -22.53 15.97
C GLU A 48 -0.72 -21.26 16.45
N GLN A 49 -0.32 -21.26 17.73
CA GLN A 49 0.41 -20.16 18.37
C GLN A 49 1.77 -19.87 17.70
N ASN A 50 2.55 -20.91 17.41
CA ASN A 50 3.76 -20.81 16.57
C ASN A 50 3.34 -21.03 15.13
N THR A 51 2.82 -19.98 14.51
CA THR A 51 2.09 -20.06 13.25
C THR A 51 2.98 -20.55 12.10
N VAL A 52 2.67 -21.76 11.63
CA VAL A 52 3.17 -22.30 10.35
C VAL A 52 2.02 -22.42 9.36
N ARG A 53 0.81 -22.70 9.85
CA ARG A 53 -0.41 -22.83 9.05
C ARG A 53 -1.42 -21.76 9.43
N PHE A 54 -2.19 -21.34 8.44
CA PHE A 54 -3.22 -20.32 8.61
C PHE A 54 -4.32 -20.52 7.58
N VAL A 55 -5.52 -20.00 7.90
CA VAL A 55 -6.59 -19.81 6.93
C VAL A 55 -6.39 -18.44 6.30
N ASP A 56 -6.41 -18.34 4.97
CA ASP A 56 -6.23 -17.09 4.22
C ASP A 56 -7.50 -16.73 3.44
N ASN A 57 -7.96 -15.49 3.61
CA ASN A 57 -8.96 -14.88 2.75
C ASN A 57 -8.27 -14.30 1.51
N PHE A 58 -8.20 -15.08 0.44
CA PHE A 58 -7.44 -14.71 -0.76
C PHE A 58 -7.84 -13.34 -1.35
N SER A 59 -6.87 -12.44 -1.39
CA SER A 59 -6.94 -11.19 -2.15
C SER A 59 -5.54 -10.67 -2.42
N VAL A 60 -5.20 -10.55 -3.71
CA VAL A 60 -3.90 -10.01 -4.17
C VAL A 60 -3.84 -8.48 -4.04
N GLY A 61 -4.98 -7.82 -3.77
CA GLY A 61 -5.03 -6.36 -3.55
C GLY A 61 -5.19 -5.51 -4.81
N THR A 62 -5.39 -6.11 -6.00
CA THR A 62 -5.51 -5.38 -7.28
C THR A 62 -6.54 -4.26 -7.24
N ARG A 63 -7.74 -4.53 -6.70
CA ARG A 63 -8.83 -3.55 -6.63
C ARG A 63 -8.50 -2.41 -5.67
N GLY A 64 -8.03 -2.73 -4.45
CA GLY A 64 -7.68 -1.70 -3.47
C GLY A 64 -6.57 -0.79 -3.99
N SER A 65 -5.49 -1.38 -4.53
CA SER A 65 -4.37 -0.65 -5.12
C SER A 65 -4.80 0.27 -6.27
N ALA A 66 -5.59 -0.25 -7.22
CA ALA A 66 -6.12 0.58 -8.31
C ALA A 66 -7.07 1.68 -7.81
N SER A 67 -7.95 1.38 -6.86
CA SER A 67 -8.87 2.37 -6.28
C SER A 67 -8.12 3.52 -5.60
N ALA A 68 -7.03 3.23 -4.89
CA ALA A 68 -6.19 4.27 -4.28
C ALA A 68 -5.60 5.22 -5.33
N GLU A 69 -5.15 4.71 -6.48
CA GLU A 69 -4.68 5.54 -7.60
C GLU A 69 -5.80 6.46 -8.13
N TYR A 70 -7.01 5.92 -8.30
CA TYR A 70 -8.18 6.71 -8.74
C TYR A 70 -8.59 7.77 -7.71
N PHE A 71 -8.55 7.46 -6.42
CA PHE A 71 -8.85 8.45 -5.37
C PHE A 71 -7.81 9.58 -5.34
N LEU A 72 -6.52 9.25 -5.48
CA LEU A 72 -5.47 10.25 -5.62
C LEU A 72 -5.70 11.14 -6.84
N GLU A 73 -6.11 10.58 -7.97
CA GLU A 73 -6.43 11.33 -9.18
C GLU A 73 -7.67 12.22 -9.01
N ALA A 74 -8.66 11.76 -8.23
CA ALA A 74 -9.84 12.55 -7.84
C ALA A 74 -9.57 13.60 -6.76
N GLY A 75 -8.30 13.78 -6.33
CA GLY A 75 -7.89 14.81 -5.38
C GLY A 75 -8.04 14.44 -3.90
N TYR A 76 -8.31 13.18 -3.58
CA TYR A 76 -8.36 12.71 -2.20
C TYR A 76 -6.96 12.53 -1.61
N ILE A 77 -6.91 12.60 -0.28
CA ILE A 77 -5.80 12.09 0.53
C ILE A 77 -6.13 10.63 0.87
N VAL A 78 -5.18 9.72 0.66
CA VAL A 78 -5.40 8.28 0.79
C VAL A 78 -4.63 7.72 1.98
N ILE A 79 -5.35 7.02 2.87
CA ILE A 79 -4.75 6.09 3.82
C ILE A 79 -4.95 4.70 3.23
N PHE A 80 -3.86 4.01 2.92
CA PHE A 80 -3.87 2.69 2.31
C PHE A 80 -3.46 1.64 3.33
N LEU A 81 -4.45 1.04 4.00
CA LEU A 81 -4.27 -0.08 4.93
C LEU A 81 -4.27 -1.38 4.13
N TYR A 82 -3.17 -2.13 4.14
CA TYR A 82 -3.03 -3.26 3.24
C TYR A 82 -2.35 -4.46 3.89
N ARG A 83 -2.66 -5.65 3.39
CA ARG A 83 -1.92 -6.86 3.75
C ARG A 83 -0.49 -6.74 3.22
N SER A 84 0.49 -6.92 4.09
CA SER A 84 1.89 -7.10 3.68
C SER A 84 2.05 -8.09 2.51
N ASN A 85 2.89 -7.73 1.53
CA ASN A 85 3.10 -8.46 0.27
C ASN A 85 1.89 -8.53 -0.68
N SER A 86 0.81 -7.78 -0.44
CA SER A 86 -0.22 -7.53 -1.47
C SER A 86 0.19 -6.36 -2.37
N LEU A 87 -0.57 -6.14 -3.45
CA LEU A 87 -0.28 -5.07 -4.40
C LEU A 87 -0.48 -3.69 -3.77
N GLU A 88 0.53 -2.84 -3.89
CA GLU A 88 0.51 -1.43 -3.50
C GLU A 88 0.20 -0.52 -4.70
N PRO A 89 -0.36 0.69 -4.47
CA PRO A 89 -0.64 1.66 -5.52
C PRO A 89 0.65 2.01 -6.27
N PHE A 90 0.57 2.16 -7.59
CA PHE A 90 1.69 2.42 -8.51
C PHE A 90 2.68 1.25 -8.66
N VAL A 91 3.09 0.59 -7.58
CA VAL A 91 4.03 -0.54 -7.61
C VAL A 91 3.45 -1.74 -8.37
N ARG A 92 2.12 -1.92 -8.32
CA ARG A 92 1.39 -2.97 -9.05
C ARG A 92 1.53 -2.95 -10.57
N HIS A 93 2.20 -1.96 -11.15
CA HIS A 93 2.49 -1.90 -12.59
C HIS A 93 3.89 -2.44 -12.91
N PHE A 94 4.76 -2.55 -11.90
CA PHE A 94 6.12 -3.07 -12.07
C PHE A 94 6.14 -4.60 -12.02
N ASN A 95 5.26 -5.23 -11.24
CA ASN A 95 5.08 -6.70 -11.14
C ASN A 95 6.40 -7.47 -10.96
N ASN A 96 6.36 -8.81 -11.12
CA ASN A 96 7.54 -9.67 -11.02
C ASN A 96 8.56 -9.50 -12.17
N SER A 97 8.32 -8.56 -13.10
CA SER A 97 9.14 -8.33 -14.28
C SER A 97 9.89 -6.99 -14.25
N LEU A 98 10.12 -6.43 -13.05
CA LEU A 98 10.88 -5.18 -12.89
C LEU A 98 12.24 -5.26 -13.60
N LEU A 99 12.99 -6.34 -13.41
CA LEU A 99 14.32 -6.50 -14.01
C LEU A 99 14.25 -6.60 -15.54
N ASP A 100 13.19 -7.17 -16.10
CA ASP A 100 13.01 -7.27 -17.55
C ASP A 100 12.71 -5.91 -18.21
N LYS A 101 12.27 -4.93 -17.42
CA LYS A 101 11.96 -3.56 -17.87
C LYS A 101 13.18 -2.64 -17.84
N LEU A 102 14.29 -3.10 -17.27
CA LEU A 102 15.54 -2.36 -17.16
C LEU A 102 16.53 -2.82 -18.25
N GLU A 103 17.42 -1.91 -18.64
CA GLU A 103 18.55 -2.20 -19.50
C GLU A 103 19.82 -1.53 -18.96
N ILE A 104 20.96 -2.17 -19.22
CA ILE A 104 22.28 -1.64 -18.90
C ILE A 104 22.72 -0.80 -20.10
N VAL A 105 22.96 0.50 -19.87
CA VAL A 105 23.44 1.43 -20.90
C VAL A 105 24.97 1.43 -20.94
N ASP A 106 25.59 1.44 -19.76
CA ASP A 106 27.04 1.35 -19.55
C ASP A 106 27.37 0.79 -18.15
N ASP A 107 28.65 0.74 -17.77
CA ASP A 107 29.15 0.20 -16.50
C ASP A 107 28.60 0.90 -15.23
N LYS A 108 27.98 2.08 -15.36
CA LYS A 108 27.50 2.91 -14.24
C LYS A 108 26.05 3.38 -14.39
N LEU A 109 25.38 3.04 -15.50
CA LEU A 109 24.04 3.52 -15.81
C LEU A 109 23.12 2.37 -16.22
N ILE A 110 22.05 2.20 -15.45
CA ILE A 110 20.86 1.44 -15.84
C ILE A 110 19.71 2.41 -16.12
N GLN A 111 18.86 2.05 -17.07
CA GLN A 111 17.66 2.82 -17.38
C GLN A 111 16.47 1.92 -17.65
N VAL A 112 15.28 2.52 -17.70
CA VAL A 112 14.07 1.84 -18.20
C VAL A 112 14.19 1.71 -19.71
N LYS A 113 13.90 0.53 -20.26
CA LYS A 113 13.85 0.29 -21.69
C LYS A 113 12.94 1.31 -22.37
N ASN A 114 13.36 1.83 -23.52
CA ASN A 114 12.53 2.77 -24.29
C ASN A 114 11.12 2.23 -24.61
N SER A 115 10.97 0.92 -24.81
CA SER A 115 9.67 0.27 -25.05
C SER A 115 8.71 0.31 -23.85
N GLU A 116 9.23 0.48 -22.63
CA GLU A 116 8.48 0.52 -21.39
C GLU A 116 8.28 1.96 -20.88
N PHE A 117 9.01 2.93 -21.43
CA PHE A 117 9.08 4.30 -20.93
C PHE A 117 7.71 4.98 -20.91
N ASP A 118 6.98 4.95 -22.04
CA ASP A 118 5.69 5.64 -22.17
C ASP A 118 4.63 5.10 -21.19
N ILE A 119 4.79 3.85 -20.74
CA ILE A 119 3.91 3.21 -19.76
C ILE A 119 4.34 3.61 -18.34
N LEU A 120 5.63 3.48 -18.02
CA LEU A 120 6.14 3.62 -16.65
C LEU A 120 6.34 5.08 -16.22
N TYR A 121 6.69 5.97 -17.14
CA TYR A 121 6.88 7.39 -16.86
C TYR A 121 5.65 8.05 -16.18
N PRO A 122 4.43 7.98 -16.75
CA PRO A 122 3.28 8.62 -16.11
C PRO A 122 2.96 8.01 -14.74
N ILE A 123 3.20 6.72 -14.55
CA ILE A 123 2.97 6.02 -13.27
C ILE A 123 3.97 6.51 -12.22
N LEU A 124 5.26 6.55 -12.56
CA LEU A 124 6.31 7.02 -11.67
C LEU A 124 6.10 8.50 -11.31
N LYS A 125 5.69 9.32 -12.28
CA LYS A 125 5.34 10.72 -12.05
C LYS A 125 4.21 10.85 -11.03
N LYS A 126 3.07 10.16 -11.24
CA LYS A 126 1.95 10.17 -10.28
C LYS A 126 2.35 9.69 -8.88
N TYR A 127 3.19 8.66 -8.80
CA TYR A 127 3.74 8.17 -7.53
C TYR A 127 4.56 9.25 -6.81
N LYS A 128 5.50 9.89 -7.52
CA LYS A 128 6.33 10.98 -6.98
C LYS A 128 5.48 12.15 -6.53
N ASP A 129 4.56 12.61 -7.38
CA ASP A 129 3.63 13.70 -7.06
C ASP A 129 2.82 13.38 -5.79
N ALA A 130 2.30 12.15 -5.66
CA ALA A 130 1.54 11.74 -4.47
C ALA A 130 2.40 11.68 -3.20
N LYS A 131 3.66 11.22 -3.29
CA LYS A 131 4.58 11.14 -2.15
C LYS A 131 5.08 12.52 -1.73
N GLU A 132 5.52 13.35 -2.69
CA GLU A 132 6.06 14.68 -2.43
C GLU A 132 4.99 15.63 -1.87
N ALA A 133 3.76 15.54 -2.37
CA ALA A 133 2.63 16.30 -1.84
C ALA A 133 2.00 15.65 -0.58
N ASN A 134 2.65 14.62 0.00
CA ASN A 134 2.21 13.90 1.20
C ASN A 134 0.75 13.38 1.11
N ARG A 135 0.25 13.00 -0.07
CA ARG A 135 -1.17 12.65 -0.26
C ARG A 135 -1.50 11.17 -0.01
N ILE A 136 -0.51 10.35 0.32
CA ILE A 136 -0.70 8.93 0.59
C ILE A 136 0.11 8.46 1.80
N LEU A 137 -0.58 7.84 2.77
CA LEU A 137 0.01 7.09 3.87
C LEU A 137 -0.26 5.59 3.65
N THR A 138 0.79 4.78 3.70
CA THR A 138 0.70 3.31 3.60
C THR A 138 0.83 2.68 4.97
N VAL A 139 -0.10 1.81 5.35
CA VAL A 139 -0.14 1.10 6.63
C VAL A 139 -0.19 -0.42 6.34
N PRO A 140 0.90 -1.16 6.57
CA PRO A 140 1.00 -2.59 6.24
C PRO A 140 0.39 -3.53 7.30
#